data_AF-A0A1W9YP67-F1
#
_entry.id   AF-A0A1W9YP67-F1
#
_cell.length_a   1.000
_cell.length_b   1.000
_cell.length_c   1.000
_cell.angle_alpha   90.00
_cell.angle_beta   90.00
_cell.angle_gamma   90.00
#
_symmetry.space_group_name_H-M   'P 1'
#
loop_
_entity.id
_entity.type
_entity.pdbx_description
1 polymer ?
#
loop_
_entity_poly.entity_id
_entity_poly.type
_entity_poly.pdbx_seq_one_letter_code
_entity_poly.pdbx_strand_id
1 'polypeptide(L)'
;MGCGPDNPHGLHVEVYRSADSVYADVTFDERHIGAPGLAHGGAVAAACDDVLGFTLWIAGTPAVTRSLTVEYLQPVPLHRPHRITAHISAREGRALHVAAIGTCEGVTRFTASAVFIVVDTAHFAAHGDISGFREILEQFSRRGDQTP
;
A
#
# COMPACT_ATOMS: atom_id res chain seq x y z
N MET A 1 5.22 11.65 -3.90
CA MET A 1 4.67 10.66 -2.94
C MET A 1 3.35 10.16 -3.49
N GLY A 2 3.07 8.87 -3.32
CA GLY A 2 1.87 8.18 -3.82
C GLY A 2 2.12 7.35 -5.08
N CYS A 3 1.33 6.29 -5.26
CA CYS A 3 1.37 5.40 -6.42
C CYS A 3 0.76 6.06 -7.68
N GLY A 4 1.30 5.69 -8.84
CA GLY A 4 0.87 6.18 -10.14
C GLY A 4 2.02 6.09 -11.15
N PRO A 5 1.83 5.44 -12.31
CA PRO A 5 2.92 5.22 -13.26
C PRO A 5 3.53 6.55 -13.76
N ASP A 6 2.70 7.58 -13.85
CA ASP A 6 3.09 8.90 -14.39
C ASP A 6 3.54 9.90 -13.32
N ASN A 7 3.57 9.51 -12.04
CA ASN A 7 4.02 10.41 -10.97
C ASN A 7 5.56 10.39 -10.90
N PRO A 8 6.30 11.41 -11.42
CA PRO A 8 7.77 11.38 -11.44
C PRO A 8 8.38 11.48 -10.04
N HIS A 9 7.57 11.78 -9.03
CA HIS A 9 7.94 11.87 -7.62
C HIS A 9 7.35 10.72 -6.79
N GLY A 10 6.83 9.69 -7.46
CA GLY A 10 6.33 8.47 -6.83
C GLY A 10 7.46 7.54 -6.42
N LEU A 11 7.15 6.57 -5.56
CA LEU A 11 8.08 5.48 -5.24
C LEU A 11 8.20 4.45 -6.38
N HIS A 12 7.33 4.55 -7.40
CA HIS A 12 7.24 3.63 -8.53
C HIS A 12 7.22 2.16 -8.11
N VAL A 13 6.48 1.87 -7.03
CA VAL A 13 6.36 0.52 -6.48
C VAL A 13 5.54 -0.34 -7.43
N GLU A 14 6.13 -1.45 -7.88
CA GLU A 14 5.40 -2.51 -8.57
C GLU A 14 4.91 -3.53 -7.54
N VAL A 15 3.59 -3.77 -7.50
CA VAL A 15 2.95 -4.64 -6.52
C VAL A 15 2.41 -5.90 -7.19
N TYR A 16 2.78 -7.05 -6.63
CA TYR A 16 2.38 -8.36 -7.10
C TYR A 16 1.38 -8.99 -6.13
N ARG A 17 0.41 -9.74 -6.67
CA ARG A 17 -0.51 -10.55 -5.87
C ARG A 17 0.05 -11.96 -5.70
N SER A 18 -0.06 -12.50 -4.50
CA SER A 18 0.20 -13.91 -4.17
C SER A 18 -0.94 -14.45 -3.32
N ALA A 19 -1.84 -15.24 -3.93
CA ALA A 19 -3.09 -15.70 -3.32
C ALA A 19 -3.89 -14.55 -2.68
N ASP A 20 -3.99 -14.54 -1.35
CA ASP A 20 -4.73 -13.54 -0.56
C ASP A 20 -3.85 -12.43 0.03
N SER A 21 -2.61 -12.35 -0.46
CA SER A 21 -1.63 -11.33 -0.08
C SER A 21 -1.15 -10.54 -1.30
N VAL A 22 -0.56 -9.39 -1.03
CA VAL A 22 0.21 -8.62 -2.00
C VAL A 22 1.63 -8.43 -1.47
N TYR A 23 2.58 -8.25 -2.37
CA TYR A 23 3.94 -7.90 -2.00
C TYR A 23 4.60 -6.98 -3.02
N ALA A 24 5.61 -6.25 -2.57
CA ALA A 24 6.47 -5.43 -3.41
C ALA A 24 7.89 -5.42 -2.88
N ASP A 25 8.87 -5.32 -3.77
CA ASP A 25 10.27 -5.08 -3.42
C ASP A 25 10.60 -3.60 -3.66
N VAL A 26 10.84 -2.87 -2.58
CA VAL A 26 11.12 -1.42 -2.63
C VAL A 26 12.59 -1.18 -2.34
N THR A 27 13.27 -0.47 -3.24
CA THR A 27 14.65 -0.03 -3.02
C THR A 27 14.67 1.47 -2.77
N PHE A 28 14.98 1.87 -1.54
CA PHE A 28 15.18 3.27 -1.19
C PHE A 28 16.57 3.73 -1.61
N ASP A 29 16.67 4.97 -2.09
CA ASP A 29 17.90 5.63 -2.54
C ASP A 29 18.06 7.01 -1.88
N GLU A 30 19.00 7.82 -2.36
CA GLU A 30 19.32 9.14 -1.80
C GLU A 30 18.14 10.10 -1.78
N ARG A 31 17.14 9.92 -2.67
CA ARG A 31 15.91 10.74 -2.67
C ARG A 31 15.05 10.49 -1.42
N HIS A 32 15.28 9.36 -0.75
CA HIS A 32 14.51 8.86 0.37
C HIS A 32 15.29 8.93 1.68
N ILE A 33 16.46 9.55 1.70
CA ILE A 33 17.35 9.55 2.87
C ILE A 33 16.74 10.33 4.04
N GLY A 34 16.85 9.76 5.24
CA GLY A 34 16.50 10.45 6.49
C GLY A 34 17.69 10.63 7.43
N ALA A 35 18.65 9.71 7.36
CA ALA A 35 19.92 9.76 8.07
C ALA A 35 21.00 9.10 7.19
N PRO A 36 22.31 9.33 7.44
CA PRO A 36 23.37 8.74 6.63
C PRO A 36 23.19 7.23 6.41
N GLY A 37 22.97 6.83 5.15
CA GLY A 37 22.78 5.43 4.74
C GLY A 37 21.42 4.80 5.07
N LEU A 38 20.47 5.56 5.63
CA LEU A 38 19.17 5.07 6.10
C LEU A 38 18.01 5.80 5.44
N ALA A 39 16.96 5.05 5.09
CA ALA A 39 15.71 5.61 4.61
C ALA A 39 15.02 6.45 5.69
N HIS A 40 14.43 7.56 5.26
CA HIS A 40 13.56 8.38 6.08
C HIS A 40 12.30 7.58 6.44
N GLY A 41 11.90 7.59 7.71
CA GLY A 41 10.70 6.87 8.16
C GLY A 41 9.46 7.25 7.33
N GLY A 42 9.27 8.53 7.01
CA GLY A 42 8.19 8.98 6.12
C GLY A 42 8.19 8.33 4.73
N ALA A 43 9.35 8.01 4.15
CA ALA A 43 9.41 7.31 2.86
C ALA A 43 9.00 5.83 2.99
N VAL A 44 9.40 5.19 4.09
CA VAL A 44 8.98 3.82 4.41
C VAL A 44 7.47 3.78 4.67
N ALA A 45 6.94 4.74 5.43
CA ALA A 45 5.50 4.84 5.68
C ALA A 45 4.69 5.06 4.41
N ALA A 46 5.17 5.89 3.48
CA ALA A 46 4.54 6.06 2.17
C ALA A 46 4.56 4.76 1.35
N ALA A 47 5.67 4.02 1.36
CA ALA A 47 5.76 2.72 0.69
C ALA A 47 4.79 1.70 1.30
N CYS A 48 4.66 1.69 2.63
CA CYS A 48 3.66 0.89 3.31
C CYS A 48 2.24 1.27 2.86
N ASP A 49 1.86 2.55 2.91
CA ASP A 49 0.52 2.99 2.51
C ASP A 49 0.16 2.54 1.09
N ASP A 50 1.08 2.71 0.14
CA ASP A 50 0.91 2.24 -1.24
C ASP A 50 0.66 0.72 -1.27
N VAL A 51 1.57 -0.09 -0.70
CA VAL A 51 1.46 -1.57 -0.74
C VAL A 51 0.23 -2.09 -0.01
N LEU A 52 -0.09 -1.55 1.17
CA LEU A 52 -1.29 -1.93 1.91
C LEU A 52 -2.55 -1.55 1.11
N GLY A 53 -2.57 -0.40 0.43
CA GLY A 53 -3.67 0.03 -0.43
C GLY A 53 -3.92 -0.91 -1.61
N PHE A 54 -2.90 -1.61 -2.12
CA PHE A 54 -3.10 -2.61 -3.16
C PHE A 54 -3.91 -3.84 -2.70
N THR A 55 -4.03 -4.09 -1.39
CA THR A 55 -4.92 -5.14 -0.89
C THR A 55 -6.40 -4.87 -1.21
N LEU A 56 -6.77 -3.62 -1.49
CA LEU A 56 -8.14 -3.26 -1.87
C LEU A 56 -8.57 -3.91 -3.18
N TRP A 57 -7.62 -4.26 -4.06
CA TRP A 57 -7.88 -5.04 -5.28
C TRP A 57 -8.27 -6.48 -5.00
N ILE A 58 -7.82 -7.02 -3.86
CA ILE A 58 -8.28 -8.32 -3.36
C ILE A 58 -9.66 -8.14 -2.72
N ALA A 59 -9.88 -7.05 -1.97
CA ALA A 59 -11.19 -6.76 -1.36
C ALA A 59 -12.30 -6.47 -2.37
N GLY A 60 -11.97 -6.12 -3.62
CA GLY A 60 -12.91 -5.82 -4.70
C GLY A 60 -13.75 -4.56 -4.44
N THR A 61 -13.27 -3.65 -3.61
CA THR A 61 -14.05 -2.48 -3.18
C THR A 61 -13.15 -1.27 -2.92
N PRO A 62 -13.56 -0.06 -3.35
CA PRO A 62 -12.81 1.16 -3.05
C PRO A 62 -12.83 1.46 -1.55
N ALA A 63 -11.68 1.86 -1.02
CA ALA A 63 -11.54 2.28 0.36
C ALA A 63 -10.46 3.35 0.49
N VAL A 64 -10.48 4.10 1.59
CA VAL A 64 -9.50 5.14 1.91
C VAL A 64 -8.82 4.86 3.23
N THR A 65 -7.53 5.24 3.36
CA THR A 65 -6.77 5.07 4.59
C THR A 65 -7.39 5.90 5.72
N ARG A 66 -7.82 5.26 6.80
CA ARG A 66 -8.28 5.93 8.04
C ARG A 66 -7.16 6.06 9.06
N SER A 67 -6.31 5.04 9.17
CA SER A 67 -5.14 5.06 10.04
C SER A 67 -4.05 4.18 9.47
N LEU A 68 -2.80 4.58 9.68
CA LEU A 68 -1.60 3.82 9.37
C LEU A 68 -0.65 3.92 10.56
N THR A 69 -0.20 2.77 11.05
CA THR A 69 0.83 2.65 12.08
C THR A 69 2.00 1.87 11.49
N VAL A 70 3.20 2.42 11.60
CA VAL A 70 4.45 1.74 11.20
C VAL A 70 5.36 1.65 12.41
N GLU A 71 5.79 0.44 12.76
CA GLU A 71 6.75 0.20 13.82
C GLU A 71 8.12 -0.11 13.21
N TYR A 72 9.10 0.74 13.50
CA TYR A 72 10.48 0.58 13.04
C TYR A 72 11.27 -0.25 14.05
N LEU A 73 11.40 -1.54 13.76
CA LEU A 73 12.10 -2.50 14.64
C LEU A 73 13.62 -2.39 14.50
N GLN A 74 14.10 -2.04 13.30
CA GLN A 74 15.51 -1.88 12.98
C GLN A 74 15.73 -0.79 11.92
N PRO A 75 16.96 -0.27 11.76
CA PRO A 75 17.29 0.65 10.69
C PRO A 75 16.98 0.06 9.30
N VAL A 76 16.50 0.90 8.39
CA VAL A 76 16.14 0.55 7.00
C VAL A 76 17.23 1.08 6.07
N PRO A 77 18.17 0.24 5.60
CA PRO A 77 19.29 0.70 4.78
C PRO A 77 18.86 1.15 3.38
N LEU A 78 19.58 2.12 2.81
CA LEU A 78 19.45 2.44 1.39
C LEU A 78 20.08 1.36 0.50
N HIS A 79 19.71 1.37 -0.79
CA HIS A 79 20.27 0.53 -1.87
C HIS A 79 20.11 -0.98 -1.68
N ARG A 80 19.17 -1.40 -0.84
CA ARG A 80 18.81 -2.80 -0.64
C ARG A 80 17.32 -2.98 -0.89
N PRO A 81 16.91 -4.10 -1.52
CA PRO A 81 15.49 -4.40 -1.70
C PRO A 81 14.85 -4.74 -0.35
N HIS A 82 13.79 -4.02 -0.02
CA HIS A 82 12.94 -4.29 1.13
C HIS A 82 11.63 -4.88 0.63
N ARG A 83 11.39 -6.15 0.94
CA ARG A 83 10.13 -6.81 0.61
C ARG A 83 9.08 -6.43 1.65
N ILE A 84 8.04 -5.74 1.20
CA ILE A 84 6.83 -5.47 1.98
C ILE A 84 5.78 -6.48 1.54
N THR A 85 5.31 -7.32 2.46
CA THR A 85 4.21 -8.25 2.21
C THR A 85 3.02 -7.84 3.06
N ALA A 86 1.85 -7.67 2.45
CA ALA A 86 0.62 -7.23 3.10
C ALA A 86 -0.57 -8.17 2.84
N HIS A 87 -1.49 -8.25 3.79
CA HIS A 87 -2.74 -9.01 3.66
C HIS A 87 -3.86 -8.37 4.49
N ILE A 88 -5.11 -8.63 4.10
CA ILE A 88 -6.29 -8.24 4.89
C ILE A 88 -6.44 -9.23 6.03
N SER A 89 -6.38 -8.75 7.28
CA SER A 89 -6.48 -9.58 8.48
C SER A 89 -7.91 -9.68 9.02
N ALA A 90 -8.74 -8.67 8.80
CA ALA A 90 -10.15 -8.67 9.21
C ALA A 90 -11.00 -7.68 8.41
N ARG A 91 -12.31 -7.93 8.39
CA ARG A 91 -13.33 -7.00 7.89
C ARG A 91 -14.45 -6.83 8.91
N GLU A 92 -14.70 -5.59 9.31
CA GLU A 92 -15.72 -5.23 10.28
C GLU A 92 -16.64 -4.14 9.69
N GLY A 93 -17.75 -4.57 9.09
CA GLY A 93 -18.64 -3.68 8.34
C GLY A 93 -17.91 -3.01 7.18
N ARG A 94 -17.65 -1.70 7.31
CA ARG A 94 -16.91 -0.90 6.31
C ARG A 94 -15.41 -0.79 6.62
N ALA A 95 -14.93 -1.30 7.75
CA ALA A 95 -13.52 -1.27 8.09
C ALA A 95 -12.79 -2.52 7.56
N LEU A 96 -11.69 -2.31 6.85
CA LEU A 96 -10.74 -3.35 6.45
C LEU A 96 -9.46 -3.17 7.25
N HIS A 97 -9.08 -4.19 8.01
CA HIS A 97 -7.83 -4.22 8.76
C HIS A 97 -6.78 -4.92 7.90
N VAL A 98 -5.64 -4.25 7.71
CA VAL A 98 -4.56 -4.72 6.84
C VAL A 98 -3.27 -4.72 7.66
N ALA A 99 -2.48 -5.79 7.53
CA ALA A 99 -1.20 -5.92 8.20
C ALA A 99 -0.10 -6.21 7.18
N ALA A 100 1.11 -5.69 7.44
CA ALA A 100 2.27 -5.92 6.61
C ALA A 100 3.56 -6.08 7.41
N ILE A 101 4.52 -6.77 6.78
CA ILE A 101 5.89 -6.95 7.29
C ILE A 101 6.86 -6.51 6.21
N GLY A 102 7.83 -5.68 6.60
CA GLY A 102 8.96 -5.25 5.78
C GLY A 102 10.23 -6.02 6.13
N THR A 103 10.74 -6.81 5.19
CA THR A 103 11.98 -7.60 5.36
C THR A 103 13.06 -7.18 4.39
N CYS A 104 14.32 -7.22 4.82
CA CYS A 104 15.48 -7.05 3.96
C CYS A 104 16.52 -8.09 4.37
N GLU A 105 16.99 -8.88 3.41
CA GLU A 105 17.99 -9.94 3.64
C GLU A 105 17.60 -10.92 4.76
N GLY A 106 16.32 -11.29 4.81
CA GLY A 106 15.77 -12.21 5.81
C GLY A 106 15.53 -11.58 7.19
N VAL A 107 15.80 -10.28 7.37
CA VAL A 107 15.61 -9.58 8.64
C VAL A 107 14.38 -8.68 8.58
N THR A 108 13.47 -8.81 9.55
CA THR A 108 12.34 -7.89 9.72
C THR A 108 12.84 -6.53 10.19
N ARG A 109 12.66 -5.51 9.36
CA ARG A 109 13.07 -4.13 9.65
C ARG A 109 11.92 -3.31 10.24
N PHE A 110 10.71 -3.54 9.76
CA PHE A 110 9.52 -2.83 10.22
C PHE A 110 8.26 -3.68 10.04
N THR A 111 7.22 -3.33 10.78
CA THR A 111 5.85 -3.82 10.57
C THR A 111 4.94 -2.64 10.30
N ALA A 112 3.82 -2.89 9.62
CA ALA A 112 2.80 -1.89 9.42
C ALA A 112 1.41 -2.48 9.64
N SER A 113 0.50 -1.66 10.16
CA SER A 113 -0.92 -1.97 10.22
C SER A 113 -1.72 -0.76 9.78
N ALA A 114 -2.81 -0.99 9.06
CA ALA A 114 -3.71 0.06 8.62
C ALA A 114 -5.17 -0.35 8.76
N VAL A 115 -6.01 0.67 8.89
CA VAL A 115 -7.46 0.54 8.75
C VAL A 115 -7.86 1.33 7.52
N PHE A 116 -8.47 0.65 6.55
CA PHE A 116 -9.12 1.28 5.41
C PHE A 116 -10.63 1.30 5.61
N ILE A 117 -11.28 2.37 5.16
CA ILE A 117 -12.74 2.50 5.21
C ILE A 117 -13.30 2.40 3.81
N VAL A 118 -14.15 1.41 3.59
CA VAL A 118 -14.90 1.24 2.35
C VAL A 118 -15.83 2.44 2.17
N VAL A 119 -15.71 3.07 1.01
CA VAL A 119 -16.46 4.26 0.62
C VAL A 119 -17.21 4.02 -0.68
N ASP A 120 -18.23 4.83 -0.95
CA ASP A 120 -18.85 4.87 -2.26
C ASP A 120 -18.04 5.75 -3.23
N THR A 121 -18.46 5.76 -4.48
CA THR A 121 -17.84 6.56 -5.54
C THR A 121 -18.09 8.06 -5.36
N ALA A 122 -19.18 8.43 -4.68
CA ALA A 122 -19.53 9.82 -4.40
C ALA A 122 -18.55 10.48 -3.43
N HIS A 123 -17.89 9.69 -2.58
CA HIS A 123 -16.78 10.15 -1.73
C HIS A 123 -15.68 10.87 -2.53
N PHE A 124 -15.34 10.37 -3.72
CA PHE A 124 -14.28 10.96 -4.56
C PHE A 124 -14.80 12.08 -5.46
N ALA A 125 -16.08 12.00 -5.88
CA ALA A 125 -16.72 13.00 -6.74
C ALA A 125 -16.68 14.42 -6.16
N ALA A 126 -16.68 14.55 -4.83
CA ALA A 126 -16.62 15.83 -4.15
C ALA A 126 -15.23 16.51 -4.23
N HIS A 127 -14.18 15.78 -4.62
CA HIS A 127 -12.79 16.21 -4.48
C HIS A 127 -11.97 16.17 -5.77
N GLY A 128 -12.50 15.60 -6.86
CA GLY A 128 -11.78 15.55 -8.14
C GLY A 128 -12.57 14.91 -9.28
N ASP A 129 -11.95 14.89 -10.45
CA ASP A 129 -12.50 14.20 -11.63
C ASP A 129 -12.45 12.68 -11.42
N ILE A 130 -13.64 12.09 -11.32
CA ILE A 130 -13.87 10.65 -11.12
C ILE A 130 -13.81 9.86 -12.43
N SER A 131 -13.57 10.48 -13.59
CA SER A 131 -13.51 9.80 -14.88
C SER A 131 -12.48 8.67 -14.90
N GLY A 132 -11.25 8.92 -14.43
CA GLY A 132 -10.21 7.89 -14.30
C GLY A 132 -10.47 6.91 -13.16
N PHE A 133 -11.19 7.35 -12.12
CA PHE A 133 -11.58 6.50 -11.00
C PHE A 133 -12.70 5.52 -11.37
N ARG A 134 -13.57 5.88 -12.33
CA ARG A 134 -14.65 5.04 -12.84
C ARG A 134 -14.13 3.75 -13.46
N GLU A 135 -13.06 3.81 -14.25
CA GLU A 135 -12.43 2.61 -14.82
C GLU A 135 -11.83 1.72 -13.72
N ILE A 136 -11.17 2.33 -12.72
CA ILE A 136 -10.63 1.62 -11.55
C ILE A 136 -11.76 0.92 -10.76
N LEU A 137 -12.88 1.61 -10.55
CA LEU A 137 -14.08 1.07 -9.90
C LEU A 137 -14.73 -0.07 -10.67
N GLU A 138 -14.87 0.08 -11.99
CA GLU A 138 -15.36 -1.01 -12.85
C GLU A 138 -14.44 -2.23 -12.77
N GLN A 139 -13.12 -2.05 -12.66
CA GLN A 139 -12.19 -3.16 -12.48
C GLN A 139 -12.31 -3.83 -11.10
N PHE A 140 -12.56 -3.06 -10.02
CA PHE A 140 -12.92 -3.63 -8.72
C PHE A 140 -14.19 -4.49 -8.79
N SER A 141 -15.25 -3.98 -9.43
CA SER A 141 -16.53 -4.69 -9.57
C SER A 141 -16.44 -5.94 -10.44
N ARG A 142 -15.72 -5.91 -11.56
CA ARG A 142 -15.57 -7.09 -12.44
C ARG A 142 -14.81 -8.26 -11.80
N ARG A 143 -13.98 -7.99 -10.78
CA ARG A 143 -13.23 -9.03 -10.04
C ARG A 143 -13.95 -9.55 -8.80
N GLY A 144 -14.91 -8.80 -8.25
CA GLY A 144 -15.79 -9.28 -7.18
C GLY A 144 -16.78 -10.37 -7.63
N ASP A 145 -17.14 -10.41 -8.92
CA ASP A 145 -18.05 -11.40 -9.50
C ASP A 145 -17.39 -12.72 -9.91
N GLN A 146 -16.06 -12.86 -9.76
CA GLN A 146 -15.38 -14.14 -9.95
C GLN A 146 -15.21 -14.84 -8.59
N THR A 147 -16.30 -15.39 -8.08
CA THR A 147 -16.24 -16.42 -7.03
C THR A 147 -16.28 -17.79 -7.72
N PRO A 148 -15.46 -18.79 -7.32
CA PRO A 148 -15.69 -20.18 -7.76
C PRO A 148 -17.05 -20.70 -7.30
#